data_AF-A0A6M3M0Y5-F1
#
_entry.id   AF-A0A6M3M0Y5-F1
#
_cell.length_a   1.000
_cell.length_b   1.000
_cell.length_c   1.000
_cell.angle_alpha   90.00
_cell.angle_beta   90.00
_cell.angle_gamma   90.00
#
_symmetry.space_group_name_H-M   'P 1'
#
loop_
_entity.id
_entity.type
_entity.pdbx_description
1 polymer ?
#
loop_
_entity_poly.entity_id
_entity_poly.type
_entity_poly.pdbx_seq_one_letter_code
_entity_poly.pdbx_strand_id
1 'polypeptide(L)'
;MDYPNSIPSAGLVNGKFVDENPLVGTPGSLIPASWGNSVTEEILTVIRAGALTPLEGDHSQLKQAISKLISDKVPGSASELISGVLKLATQAQVNAGTDDATAITPKKLKSGFTLSTNYNGLIGYLAFPSWLGGFVIQWGFVNSLATDVITTLPVSFNSTFMSVVVCNGYTAGSGSIGYVAASPYTQGSFVSRGSSPSLGGNFIALGR
;
A
#
# COMPACT_ATOMS: atom_id res chain seq x y z
N MET A 1 36.87 -14.36 -15.85
CA MET A 1 37.97 -15.23 -16.30
C MET A 1 38.37 -16.26 -15.24
N ASP A 2 38.85 -17.44 -15.67
CA ASP A 2 39.45 -18.48 -14.82
C ASP A 2 40.98 -18.57 -15.06
N TYR A 3 41.74 -19.31 -14.23
CA TYR A 3 43.18 -19.54 -14.41
C TYR A 3 43.51 -20.19 -15.77
N PRO A 4 44.71 -19.97 -16.34
CA PRO A 4 45.09 -20.47 -17.67
C PRO A 4 45.42 -21.97 -17.69
N ASN A 5 44.49 -22.82 -17.25
CA ASN A 5 44.64 -24.28 -17.13
C ASN A 5 44.93 -24.97 -18.47
N SER A 6 44.58 -24.33 -19.59
CA SER A 6 44.85 -24.83 -20.94
C SER A 6 46.28 -24.57 -21.43
N ILE A 7 47.10 -23.84 -20.67
CA ILE A 7 48.50 -23.55 -20.99
C ILE A 7 49.39 -24.44 -20.10
N PRO A 8 49.92 -25.57 -20.61
CA PRO A 8 50.68 -26.53 -19.78
C PRO A 8 51.93 -25.91 -19.15
N SER A 9 52.51 -24.90 -19.80
CA SER A 9 53.67 -24.15 -19.30
C SER A 9 53.33 -23.07 -18.28
N ALA A 10 52.05 -22.90 -17.90
CA ALA A 10 51.65 -21.93 -16.89
C ALA A 10 52.17 -22.27 -15.49
N GLY A 11 52.58 -23.52 -15.23
CA GLY A 11 53.16 -23.92 -13.95
C GLY A 11 52.20 -23.77 -12.77
N LEU A 12 50.90 -24.01 -12.99
CA LEU A 12 49.87 -23.93 -11.94
C LEU A 12 49.98 -25.13 -11.00
N VAL A 13 49.76 -24.91 -9.70
CA VAL A 13 49.65 -26.00 -8.71
C VAL A 13 48.22 -26.02 -8.20
N ASN A 14 47.55 -27.17 -8.32
CA ASN A 14 46.12 -27.33 -8.01
C ASN A 14 45.23 -26.27 -8.71
N GLY A 15 45.58 -25.90 -9.95
CA GLY A 15 44.83 -24.95 -10.77
C GLY A 15 44.98 -23.48 -10.37
N LYS A 16 45.98 -23.11 -9.55
CA LYS A 16 46.24 -21.73 -9.13
C LYS A 16 47.68 -21.31 -9.39
N PHE A 17 47.90 -20.00 -9.50
CA PHE A 17 49.25 -19.42 -9.56
C PHE A 17 50.01 -19.69 -8.25
N VAL A 18 51.30 -19.98 -8.37
CA VAL A 18 52.25 -20.11 -7.26
C VAL A 18 53.47 -19.25 -7.50
N ASP A 19 54.06 -18.75 -6.42
CA ASP A 19 55.31 -17.99 -6.48
C ASP A 19 56.51 -18.90 -6.75
N GLU A 20 57.60 -18.29 -7.21
CA GLU A 20 58.89 -18.97 -7.31
C GLU A 20 59.39 -19.40 -5.92
N ASN A 21 60.03 -20.57 -5.85
CA ASN A 21 60.76 -21.00 -4.66
C ASN A 21 62.24 -21.28 -5.00
N PRO A 22 63.14 -20.30 -4.77
CA PRO A 22 64.55 -20.43 -5.07
C PRO A 22 65.28 -21.47 -4.22
N LEU A 23 64.78 -21.79 -3.02
CA LEU A 23 65.43 -22.73 -2.09
C LEU A 23 65.34 -24.18 -2.58
N VAL A 24 64.31 -24.51 -3.35
CA VAL A 24 64.09 -25.86 -3.93
C VAL A 24 64.13 -25.87 -5.46
N GLY A 25 64.46 -24.73 -6.07
CA GLY A 25 64.63 -24.60 -7.52
C GLY A 25 63.35 -24.73 -8.33
N THR A 26 62.18 -24.42 -7.76
CA THR A 26 60.90 -24.47 -8.51
C THR A 26 60.53 -23.10 -9.06
N PRO A 27 60.40 -22.94 -10.39
CA PRO A 27 59.92 -21.70 -11.00
C PRO A 27 58.51 -21.35 -10.55
N GLY A 28 58.21 -20.04 -10.49
CA GLY A 28 56.83 -19.57 -10.26
C GLY A 28 55.93 -19.78 -11.48
N SER A 29 54.63 -19.65 -11.29
CA SER A 29 53.68 -19.75 -12.38
C SER A 29 53.84 -18.62 -13.39
N LEU A 30 53.80 -18.96 -14.67
CA LEU A 30 53.74 -17.98 -15.75
C LEU A 30 52.33 -17.39 -15.81
N ILE A 31 52.24 -16.07 -15.88
CA ILE A 31 51.01 -15.34 -16.21
C ILE A 31 51.06 -15.02 -17.72
N PRO A 32 50.34 -15.75 -18.59
CA PRO A 32 50.38 -15.50 -20.03
C PRO A 32 49.78 -14.13 -20.35
N ALA A 33 50.35 -13.42 -21.32
CA ALA A 33 49.83 -12.13 -21.79
C ALA A 33 48.36 -12.24 -22.25
N SER A 34 47.99 -13.36 -22.90
CA SER A 34 46.59 -13.62 -23.29
C SER A 34 45.65 -13.63 -22.09
N TRP A 35 46.07 -14.24 -20.98
CA TRP A 35 45.31 -14.25 -19.74
C TRP A 35 45.24 -12.86 -19.10
N GLY A 36 46.39 -12.17 -18.95
CA GLY A 36 46.46 -10.83 -18.38
C GLY A 36 45.58 -9.83 -19.15
N ASN A 37 45.71 -9.82 -20.48
CA ASN A 37 44.87 -8.98 -21.35
C ASN A 37 43.38 -9.33 -21.22
N SER A 38 43.02 -10.61 -21.07
CA SER A 38 41.61 -11.00 -20.93
C SER A 38 41.00 -10.50 -19.63
N VAL A 39 41.74 -10.59 -18.51
CA VAL A 39 41.31 -10.04 -17.22
C VAL A 39 41.19 -8.51 -17.30
N THR A 40 42.18 -7.84 -17.91
CA THR A 40 42.13 -6.40 -18.12
C THR A 40 40.92 -5.99 -18.95
N GLU A 41 40.63 -6.67 -20.07
CA GLU A 41 39.48 -6.34 -20.91
C GLU A 41 38.13 -6.63 -20.23
N GLU A 42 38.00 -7.64 -19.36
CA GLU A 42 36.80 -7.83 -18.53
C GLU A 42 36.55 -6.60 -17.64
N ILE A 43 37.60 -6.11 -16.96
CA ILE A 43 37.51 -4.92 -16.10
C ILE A 43 37.19 -3.67 -16.92
N LEU A 44 37.88 -3.46 -18.05
CA LEU A 44 37.63 -2.33 -18.95
C LEU A 44 36.22 -2.36 -19.53
N THR A 45 35.66 -3.55 -19.80
CA THR A 45 34.28 -3.70 -20.25
C THR A 45 33.29 -3.17 -19.22
N VAL A 46 33.48 -3.48 -17.94
CA VAL A 46 32.64 -2.95 -16.85
C VAL A 46 32.80 -1.43 -16.72
N ILE A 47 34.02 -0.92 -16.79
CA ILE A 47 34.30 0.53 -16.72
C ILE A 47 33.58 1.29 -17.84
N ARG A 48 33.71 0.80 -19.08
CA ARG A 48 33.05 1.38 -20.25
C ARG A 48 31.53 1.26 -20.18
N ALA A 49 31.00 0.14 -19.65
CA ALA A 49 29.55 -0.03 -19.45
C ALA A 49 28.99 0.99 -18.44
N GLY A 50 29.76 1.37 -17.43
CA GLY A 50 29.45 2.49 -16.53
C GLY A 50 29.62 3.89 -17.17
N ALA A 51 29.85 3.97 -18.49
CA ALA A 51 30.11 5.21 -19.23
C ALA A 51 31.33 6.01 -18.71
N LEU A 52 32.36 5.32 -18.20
CA LEU A 52 33.62 5.92 -17.78
C LEU A 52 34.72 5.64 -18.82
N THR A 53 35.66 6.57 -18.97
CA THR A 53 36.86 6.39 -19.81
C THR A 53 37.98 5.79 -18.96
N PRO A 54 38.50 4.60 -19.27
CA PRO A 54 39.60 4.01 -18.51
C PRO A 54 40.84 4.91 -18.47
N LEU A 55 41.46 5.01 -17.30
CA LEU A 55 42.63 5.85 -17.06
C LEU A 55 43.68 5.03 -16.30
N GLU A 56 44.85 4.90 -16.90
CA GLU A 56 46.01 4.30 -16.25
C GLU A 56 46.39 5.15 -15.01
N GLY A 57 46.54 4.49 -13.86
CA GLY A 57 46.79 5.15 -12.57
C GLY A 57 45.55 5.41 -11.70
N ASP A 58 44.33 5.25 -12.22
CA ASP A 58 43.10 5.29 -11.41
C ASP A 58 42.61 3.89 -11.05
N HIS A 59 42.89 3.46 -9.82
CA HIS A 59 42.48 2.15 -9.29
C HIS A 59 41.07 2.13 -8.70
N SER A 60 40.27 3.18 -8.90
CA SER A 60 38.90 3.29 -8.37
C SER A 60 37.80 3.10 -9.42
N GLN A 61 38.13 3.10 -10.71
CA GLN A 61 37.15 3.13 -11.80
C GLN A 61 36.23 1.92 -11.85
N LEU A 62 36.73 0.71 -11.54
CA LEU A 62 35.88 -0.49 -11.50
C LEU A 62 34.76 -0.34 -10.46
N LYS A 63 35.10 0.17 -9.27
CA LYS A 63 34.12 0.47 -8.22
C LYS A 63 33.12 1.53 -8.68
N GLN A 64 33.61 2.64 -9.25
CA GLN A 64 32.75 3.72 -9.73
C GLN A 64 31.76 3.22 -10.79
N ALA A 65 32.22 2.43 -11.76
CA ALA A 65 31.40 1.88 -12.81
C ALA A 65 30.30 0.96 -12.28
N ILE A 66 30.63 0.05 -11.36
CA ILE A 66 29.64 -0.83 -10.72
C ILE A 66 28.61 -0.02 -9.95
N SER A 67 29.04 0.96 -9.14
CA SER A 67 28.13 1.84 -8.40
C SER A 67 27.18 2.60 -9.33
N LYS A 68 27.68 3.10 -10.47
CA LYS A 68 26.88 3.79 -11.47
C LYS A 68 25.89 2.87 -12.16
N LEU A 69 26.32 1.69 -12.61
CA LEU A 69 25.45 0.70 -13.24
C LEU A 69 24.29 0.29 -12.33
N ILE A 70 24.54 0.16 -11.02
CA ILE A 70 23.48 -0.10 -10.04
C ILE A 70 22.55 1.11 -9.91
N SER A 71 23.10 2.31 -9.71
CA SER A 71 22.30 3.54 -9.52
C SER A 71 21.42 3.87 -10.73
N ASP A 72 21.93 3.67 -11.95
CA ASP A 72 21.17 3.93 -13.18
C ASP A 72 19.99 2.96 -13.35
N LYS A 73 20.02 1.81 -12.67
CA LYS A 73 18.97 0.78 -12.72
C LYS A 73 18.04 0.79 -11.50
N VAL A 74 18.40 1.48 -10.42
CA VAL A 74 17.55 1.65 -9.23
C VAL A 74 16.82 2.98 -9.35
N PRO A 75 15.48 2.97 -9.55
CA PRO A 75 14.73 4.23 -9.59
C PRO A 75 14.86 4.95 -8.25
N GLY A 76 15.02 6.27 -8.29
CA GLY A 76 14.98 7.11 -7.10
C GLY A 76 13.59 7.14 -6.46
N SER A 77 13.44 7.92 -5.39
CA SER A 77 12.12 8.20 -4.81
C SER A 77 11.24 8.91 -5.84
N ALA A 78 9.98 8.48 -5.95
CA ALA A 78 9.01 9.18 -6.79
C ALA A 78 8.68 10.56 -6.20
N SER A 79 8.36 11.50 -7.08
CA SER A 79 7.73 12.78 -6.75
C SER A 79 6.69 13.13 -7.82
N GLU A 80 5.94 14.21 -7.64
CA GLU A 80 5.00 14.71 -8.65
C GLU A 80 5.69 15.08 -9.98
N LEU A 81 7.00 15.34 -9.96
CA LEU A 81 7.78 15.74 -11.14
C LEU A 81 8.63 14.62 -11.73
N ILE A 82 8.92 13.56 -10.95
CA ILE A 82 9.91 12.54 -11.30
C ILE A 82 9.34 11.16 -11.02
N SER A 83 9.36 10.29 -12.03
CA SER A 83 9.03 8.87 -11.86
C SER A 83 10.04 8.18 -10.95
N GLY A 84 9.56 7.34 -10.03
CA GLY A 84 10.39 6.62 -9.09
C GLY A 84 9.63 5.53 -8.36
N VAL A 85 10.14 5.11 -7.21
CA VAL A 85 9.48 4.14 -6.33
C VAL A 85 8.91 4.81 -5.08
N LEU A 86 7.78 4.29 -4.61
CA LEU A 86 7.16 4.67 -3.34
C LEU A 86 7.19 3.49 -2.37
N LYS A 87 7.39 3.78 -1.08
CA LYS A 87 7.16 2.78 -0.03
C LYS A 87 5.66 2.60 0.19
N LEU A 88 5.26 1.46 0.74
CA LEU A 88 3.86 1.25 1.11
C LEU A 88 3.56 1.91 2.47
N ALA A 89 2.50 2.70 2.53
CA ALA A 89 2.04 3.36 3.76
C ALA A 89 1.65 2.33 4.83
N THR A 90 1.90 2.59 6.11
CA THR A 90 1.28 1.82 7.21
C THR A 90 -0.17 2.25 7.42
N GLN A 91 -0.98 1.45 8.12
CA GLN A 91 -2.36 1.88 8.44
C GLN A 91 -2.38 3.16 9.30
N ALA A 92 -1.41 3.33 10.19
CA ALA A 92 -1.27 4.53 11.00
C ALA A 92 -1.01 5.77 10.13
N GLN A 93 -0.13 5.65 9.12
CA GLN A 93 0.13 6.74 8.16
C GLN A 93 -1.12 7.10 7.36
N VAL A 94 -1.87 6.10 6.88
CA VAL A 94 -3.14 6.33 6.17
C VAL A 94 -4.16 7.04 7.05
N ASN A 95 -4.26 6.66 8.32
CA ASN A 95 -5.19 7.30 9.26
C ASN A 95 -4.78 8.73 9.63
N ALA A 96 -3.47 9.01 9.68
CA ALA A 96 -2.94 10.35 9.94
C ALA A 96 -3.14 11.30 8.74
N GLY A 97 -3.09 10.80 7.51
CA GLY A 97 -3.42 11.56 6.30
C GLY A 97 -2.41 12.67 5.96
N THR A 98 -1.19 12.62 6.49
CA THR A 98 -0.14 13.64 6.29
C THR A 98 1.04 13.18 5.44
N ASP A 99 1.08 11.90 5.05
CA ASP A 99 2.18 11.30 4.33
C ASP A 99 1.93 11.31 2.82
N ASP A 100 2.73 12.09 2.10
CA ASP A 100 2.70 12.24 0.65
C ASP A 100 3.87 11.51 -0.06
N ALA A 101 4.65 10.73 0.70
CA ALA A 101 5.82 10.00 0.20
C ALA A 101 5.59 8.49 0.12
N THR A 102 4.36 8.02 0.36
CA THR A 102 4.03 6.59 0.36
C THR A 102 2.75 6.26 -0.38
N ALA A 103 2.68 5.03 -0.91
CA ALA A 103 1.54 4.53 -1.66
C ALA A 103 0.58 3.73 -0.76
N ILE A 104 -0.72 3.91 -0.99
CA ILE A 104 -1.77 3.08 -0.39
C ILE A 104 -1.95 1.77 -1.14
N THR A 105 -2.37 0.72 -0.43
CA THR A 105 -2.77 -0.56 -1.06
C THR A 105 -4.29 -0.72 -1.06
N PRO A 106 -4.88 -1.56 -1.93
CA PRO A 106 -6.31 -1.81 -1.93
C PRO A 106 -6.87 -2.24 -0.56
N LYS A 107 -6.09 -3.00 0.23
CA LYS A 107 -6.45 -3.37 1.60
C LYS A 107 -6.65 -2.15 2.50
N LYS A 108 -5.73 -1.18 2.45
CA LYS A 108 -5.79 0.04 3.28
C LYS A 108 -6.90 0.97 2.83
N LEU A 109 -7.12 1.07 1.51
CA LEU A 109 -8.26 1.80 0.94
C LEU A 109 -9.59 1.23 1.45
N LYS A 110 -9.74 -0.10 1.38
CA LYS A 110 -10.93 -0.78 1.90
C LYS A 110 -11.08 -0.62 3.41
N SER A 111 -10.00 -0.70 4.18
CA SER A 111 -10.03 -0.52 5.64
C SER A 111 -10.55 0.85 6.09
N GLY A 112 -10.53 1.87 5.22
CA GLY A 112 -11.15 3.15 5.49
C GLY A 112 -12.68 3.12 5.53
N PHE A 113 -13.33 2.17 4.84
CA PHE A 113 -14.79 2.12 4.72
C PHE A 113 -15.33 0.84 5.36
N THR A 114 -16.40 0.96 6.14
CA THR A 114 -17.12 -0.21 6.70
C THR A 114 -18.56 -0.19 6.24
N LEU A 115 -18.94 -1.21 5.46
CA LEU A 115 -20.33 -1.50 5.11
C LEU A 115 -20.78 -2.71 5.92
N SER A 116 -21.85 -2.56 6.71
CA SER A 116 -22.50 -3.66 7.43
C SER A 116 -23.98 -3.67 7.11
N THR A 117 -24.50 -4.84 6.75
CA THR A 117 -25.89 -5.01 6.37
C THR A 117 -26.48 -6.28 6.96
N ASN A 118 -27.72 -6.19 7.40
CA ASN A 118 -28.57 -7.29 7.82
C ASN A 118 -29.87 -7.28 7.01
N TYR A 119 -30.65 -8.35 7.15
CA TYR A 119 -31.99 -8.45 6.54
C TYR A 119 -31.95 -8.13 5.03
N ASN A 120 -31.11 -8.86 4.29
CA ASN A 120 -30.89 -8.70 2.84
C ASN A 120 -30.56 -7.25 2.41
N GLY A 121 -29.89 -6.47 3.25
CA GLY A 121 -29.48 -5.11 2.91
C GLY A 121 -30.43 -4.02 3.41
N LEU A 122 -31.59 -4.38 3.96
CA LEU A 122 -32.62 -3.39 4.33
C LEU A 122 -32.31 -2.69 5.67
N ILE A 123 -31.41 -3.25 6.49
CA ILE A 123 -30.92 -2.61 7.72
C ILE A 123 -29.41 -2.59 7.66
N GLY A 124 -28.79 -1.43 7.88
CA GLY A 124 -27.34 -1.37 7.81
C GLY A 124 -26.75 0.00 8.03
N TYR A 125 -25.44 0.07 7.87
CA TYR A 125 -24.69 1.33 7.89
C TYR A 125 -23.48 1.30 6.96
N LEU A 126 -23.10 2.49 6.52
CA LEU A 126 -21.82 2.79 5.88
C LEU A 126 -21.07 3.78 6.76
N ALA A 127 -19.96 3.36 7.33
CA ALA A 127 -19.03 4.22 8.06
C ALA A 127 -17.86 4.64 7.17
N PHE A 128 -17.56 5.93 7.19
CA PHE A 128 -16.47 6.56 6.46
C PHE A 128 -15.19 6.57 7.29
N PRO A 129 -14.02 6.75 6.64
CA PRO A 129 -12.74 6.77 7.33
C PRO A 129 -12.66 7.83 8.43
N SER A 130 -11.83 7.58 9.45
CA SER A 130 -11.64 8.51 10.57
C SER A 130 -11.12 9.89 10.13
N TRP A 131 -10.31 9.95 9.07
CA TRP A 131 -9.80 11.20 8.50
C TRP A 131 -10.88 12.01 7.74
N LEU A 132 -12.05 11.43 7.43
CA LEU A 132 -13.25 12.16 7.00
C LEU A 132 -14.16 12.56 8.17
N GLY A 133 -13.63 12.60 9.39
CA GLY A 133 -14.39 12.95 10.59
C GLY A 133 -15.27 11.82 11.12
N GLY A 134 -15.08 10.58 10.63
CA GLY A 134 -15.79 9.39 11.11
C GLY A 134 -17.29 9.40 10.81
N PHE A 135 -17.71 10.08 9.75
CA PHE A 135 -19.10 10.15 9.35
C PHE A 135 -19.71 8.75 9.12
N VAL A 136 -20.97 8.57 9.51
CA VAL A 136 -21.71 7.32 9.36
C VAL A 136 -23.11 7.61 8.84
N ILE A 137 -23.52 6.85 7.83
CA ILE A 137 -24.89 6.81 7.32
C ILE A 137 -25.50 5.49 7.74
N GLN A 138 -26.66 5.50 8.39
CA GLN A 138 -27.37 4.29 8.80
C GLN A 138 -28.78 4.29 8.22
N TRP A 139 -29.31 3.12 7.93
CA TRP A 139 -30.67 2.94 7.43
C TRP A 139 -31.33 1.71 8.04
N GLY A 140 -32.66 1.70 8.01
CA GLY A 140 -33.46 0.61 8.51
C GLY A 140 -34.94 0.97 8.54
N PHE A 141 -35.70 0.18 9.29
CA PHE A 141 -37.13 0.37 9.45
C PHE A 141 -37.47 1.25 10.66
N VAL A 142 -38.58 1.95 10.59
CA VAL A 142 -39.19 2.69 11.70
C VAL A 142 -40.65 2.28 11.85
N ASN A 143 -41.13 2.23 13.10
CA ASN A 143 -42.54 1.97 13.39
C ASN A 143 -43.32 3.29 13.50
N SER A 144 -44.44 3.40 12.77
CA SER A 144 -45.33 4.56 12.84
C SER A 144 -46.47 4.31 13.84
N LEU A 145 -46.21 4.40 15.14
CA LEU A 145 -47.23 4.25 16.19
C LEU A 145 -47.74 5.60 16.71
N ALA A 146 -48.96 5.63 17.25
CA ALA A 146 -49.56 6.82 17.87
C ALA A 146 -48.88 7.23 19.20
N THR A 147 -48.02 6.36 19.74
CA THR A 147 -47.17 6.58 20.90
C THR A 147 -45.72 6.72 20.47
N ASP A 148 -44.89 7.34 21.32
CA ASP A 148 -43.46 7.45 21.06
C ASP A 148 -42.80 6.07 21.06
N VAL A 149 -41.97 5.82 20.06
CA VAL A 149 -41.23 4.57 19.87
C VAL A 149 -39.75 4.86 19.77
N ILE A 150 -38.96 4.22 20.61
CA ILE A 150 -37.50 4.25 20.53
C ILE A 150 -37.05 3.19 19.52
N THR A 151 -36.27 3.60 18.53
CA THR A 151 -35.64 2.71 17.57
C THR A 151 -34.13 2.75 17.75
N THR A 152 -33.52 1.58 17.94
CA THR A 152 -32.07 1.41 18.09
C THR A 152 -31.41 1.36 16.72
N LEU A 153 -30.31 2.08 16.58
CA LEU A 153 -29.50 2.12 15.37
C LEU A 153 -28.62 0.85 15.26
N PRO A 154 -28.25 0.44 14.03
CA PRO A 154 -27.29 -0.65 13.81
C PRO A 154 -25.95 -0.50 14.55
N VAL A 155 -25.46 0.74 14.69
CA VAL A 155 -24.29 1.10 15.50
C VAL A 155 -24.51 2.46 16.17
N SER A 156 -23.93 2.68 17.34
CA SER A 156 -23.90 4.02 17.95
C SER A 156 -22.96 4.94 17.18
N PHE A 157 -23.36 6.20 16.97
CA PHE A 157 -22.44 7.26 16.56
C PHE A 157 -21.45 7.52 17.69
N ASN A 158 -20.17 7.73 17.36
CA ASN A 158 -19.12 7.85 18.38
C ASN A 158 -19.16 9.20 19.12
N SER A 159 -19.79 10.22 18.53
CA SER A 159 -19.79 11.59 19.07
C SER A 159 -21.12 12.32 18.90
N THR A 160 -21.69 12.41 17.70
CA THR A 160 -22.86 13.25 17.42
C THR A 160 -23.84 12.53 16.51
N PHE A 161 -25.08 12.40 16.98
CA PHE A 161 -26.22 12.07 16.13
C PHE A 161 -26.76 13.38 15.54
N MET A 162 -26.48 13.61 14.26
CA MET A 162 -26.76 14.89 13.60
C MET A 162 -28.22 15.03 13.19
N SER A 163 -28.77 14.01 12.54
CA SER A 163 -30.14 14.07 12.02
C SER A 163 -30.67 12.68 11.70
N VAL A 164 -31.98 12.51 11.80
CA VAL A 164 -32.71 11.35 11.30
C VAL A 164 -33.84 11.83 10.41
N VAL A 165 -33.95 11.23 9.24
CA VAL A 165 -35.06 11.42 8.31
C VAL A 165 -35.86 10.13 8.29
N VAL A 166 -37.17 10.26 8.45
CA VAL A 166 -38.11 9.14 8.45
C VAL A 166 -39.16 9.34 7.38
N CYS A 167 -39.63 8.24 6.82
CA CYS A 167 -40.75 8.24 5.89
C CYS A 167 -41.61 7.01 6.12
N ASN A 168 -42.93 7.17 6.03
CA ASN A 168 -43.85 6.05 6.12
C ASN A 168 -43.75 5.15 4.89
N GLY A 169 -44.03 3.86 5.11
CA GLY A 169 -44.24 2.92 4.03
C GLY A 169 -45.50 3.27 3.24
N TYR A 170 -45.54 2.83 1.99
CA TYR A 170 -46.73 2.92 1.16
C TYR A 170 -46.93 1.62 0.39
N THR A 171 -48.11 1.03 0.55
CA THR A 171 -48.54 -0.12 -0.26
C THR A 171 -49.34 0.38 -1.44
N ALA A 172 -48.88 0.07 -2.66
CA ALA A 172 -49.53 0.51 -3.89
C ALA A 172 -51.01 0.11 -3.92
N GLY A 173 -51.89 1.08 -4.19
CA GLY A 173 -53.33 0.87 -4.27
C GLY A 173 -54.06 0.79 -2.92
N SER A 174 -53.36 0.85 -1.78
CA SER A 174 -54.01 0.78 -0.46
C SER A 174 -54.83 2.02 -0.11
N GLY A 175 -54.51 3.18 -0.70
CA GLY A 175 -55.07 4.47 -0.28
C GLY A 175 -54.64 4.92 1.12
N SER A 176 -53.89 4.10 1.85
CA SER A 176 -53.46 4.36 3.22
C SER A 176 -52.29 5.34 3.24
N ILE A 177 -52.48 6.49 3.88
CA ILE A 177 -51.48 7.53 4.07
C ILE A 177 -51.28 7.83 5.57
N GLY A 178 -50.20 8.51 5.90
CA GLY A 178 -49.93 8.94 7.27
C GLY A 178 -48.68 9.81 7.38
N TYR A 179 -48.44 10.36 8.56
CA TYR A 179 -47.21 11.08 8.89
C TYR A 179 -46.37 10.30 9.91
N VAL A 180 -45.06 10.52 9.87
CA VAL A 180 -44.12 10.06 10.90
C VAL A 180 -43.10 11.18 11.13
N ALA A 181 -42.85 11.48 12.40
CA ALA A 181 -41.82 12.40 12.84
C ALA A 181 -40.81 11.64 13.70
N ALA A 182 -39.56 12.08 13.66
CA ALA A 182 -38.50 11.51 14.47
C ALA A 182 -37.49 12.58 14.88
N SER A 183 -36.81 12.34 16.00
CA SER A 183 -35.68 13.13 16.46
C SER A 183 -34.62 12.24 17.10
N PRO A 184 -33.33 12.62 17.02
CA PRO A 184 -32.27 11.96 17.79
C PRO A 184 -32.64 11.84 19.27
N TYR A 185 -32.31 10.70 19.90
CA TYR A 185 -32.57 10.47 21.33
C TYR A 185 -31.28 10.18 22.11
N THR A 186 -30.52 9.15 21.70
CA THR A 186 -29.16 8.89 22.17
C THR A 186 -28.25 8.68 20.96
N GLN A 187 -26.92 8.61 21.15
CA GLN A 187 -26.00 8.29 20.05
C GLN A 187 -26.29 6.97 19.31
N GLY A 188 -27.01 6.03 19.95
CA GLY A 188 -27.42 4.76 19.35
C GLY A 188 -28.91 4.61 19.10
N SER A 189 -29.71 5.68 19.25
CA SER A 189 -31.17 5.57 19.08
C SER A 189 -31.85 6.89 18.74
N PHE A 190 -33.01 6.79 18.09
CA PHE A 190 -33.92 7.91 17.88
C PHE A 190 -35.31 7.58 18.41
N VAL A 191 -36.08 8.63 18.71
CA VAL A 191 -37.50 8.51 19.05
C VAL A 191 -38.33 8.90 17.83
N SER A 192 -39.42 8.18 17.61
CA SER A 192 -40.34 8.42 16.50
C SER A 192 -41.79 8.31 16.94
N ARG A 193 -42.68 9.02 16.23
CA ARG A 193 -44.13 8.97 16.41
C ARG A 193 -44.83 9.16 15.08
N GLY A 194 -45.89 8.42 14.83
CA GLY A 194 -46.66 8.51 13.59
C GLY A 194 -48.17 8.44 13.79
N SER A 195 -48.91 8.44 12.69
CA SER A 195 -50.38 8.45 12.68
C SER A 195 -51.02 7.08 12.48
N SER A 196 -50.27 6.12 11.93
CA SER A 196 -50.86 4.91 11.34
C SER A 196 -50.03 3.65 11.68
N PRO A 197 -50.41 2.87 12.71
CA PRO A 197 -49.65 1.70 13.20
C PRO A 197 -49.34 0.60 12.17
N SER A 198 -50.11 0.53 11.09
CA SER A 198 -50.01 -0.52 10.07
C SER A 198 -49.12 -0.18 8.88
N LEU A 199 -48.68 1.09 8.73
CA LEU A 199 -47.92 1.51 7.54
C LEU A 199 -46.44 1.15 7.61
N GLY A 200 -45.86 1.06 8.81
CA GLY A 200 -44.40 0.99 8.98
C GLY A 200 -43.69 2.17 8.31
N GLY A 201 -42.38 2.04 8.10
CA GLY A 201 -41.58 3.07 7.45
C GLY A 201 -40.10 2.74 7.40
N ASN A 202 -39.33 3.65 6.80
CA ASN A 202 -37.88 3.57 6.74
C ASN A 202 -37.25 4.83 7.34
N PHE A 203 -36.02 4.70 7.83
CA PHE A 203 -35.21 5.82 8.26
C PHE A 203 -33.88 5.89 7.53
N ILE A 204 -33.32 7.09 7.46
CA ILE A 204 -31.91 7.35 7.23
C ILE A 204 -31.41 8.22 8.39
N ALA A 205 -30.36 7.78 9.07
CA ALA A 205 -29.74 8.46 10.19
C ALA A 205 -28.30 8.86 9.83
N LEU A 206 -27.92 10.08 10.18
CA LEU A 206 -26.62 10.67 9.89
C LEU A 206 -25.94 11.09 11.20
N GLY A 207 -24.65 10.80 11.31
CA GLY A 207 -23.87 11.17 12.49
C GLY A 207 -22.40 10.81 12.35
N ARG A 208 -21.67 10.92 13.45
CA ARG A 208 -20.24 10.57 13.55
C ARG A 208 -19.92 10.07 14.95
#